data_AF-R7YS57-F1
#
_entry.id   AF-R7YS57-F1
#
_cell.length_a   1.000
_cell.length_b   1.000
_cell.length_c   1.000
_cell.angle_alpha   90.00
_cell.angle_beta   90.00
_cell.angle_gamma   90.00
#
_symmetry.space_group_name_H-M   'P 1'
#
loop_
_entity.id
_entity.type
_entity.pdbx_description
1 polymer ?
#
loop_
_entity_poly.entity_id
_entity_poly.type
_entity_poly.pdbx_seq_one_letter_code
_entity_poly.pdbx_strand_id
1 'polypeptide(L)'
;MKILTAITATLLALSDLVAAHPSAVDFALDLPAGGALVMDLVQGNGTFPFANTSMGLSNHAKPPFLYTAYFCTDENWTGFCIGIGFPTDACWNLKPDGGFYKAITSFGPDQNTFCLLYTTLRCQMGIGADTVAGYLWPGTPNVGEAFNDRFVAMQCMAKKQTS
;
A
#
# COMPACT_ATOMS: atom_id res chain seq x y z
N MET A 1 -66.57 12.20 10.60
CA MET A 1 -66.11 13.16 9.59
C MET A 1 -64.81 13.78 10.09
N LYS A 2 -63.71 13.67 9.33
CA LYS A 2 -62.30 14.05 9.69
C LYS A 2 -61.72 13.23 10.87
N ILE A 3 -60.65 12.40 10.78
CA ILE A 3 -59.42 12.26 9.94
C ILE A 3 -58.20 13.00 10.52
N LEU A 4 -57.14 12.22 10.82
CA LEU A 4 -55.76 12.58 11.24
C LEU A 4 -55.66 13.40 12.56
N THR A 5 -54.57 13.41 13.33
CA THR A 5 -53.16 12.96 13.17
C THR A 5 -52.68 12.47 14.57
N ALA A 6 -51.58 11.73 14.80
CA ALA A 6 -50.46 11.29 13.96
C ALA A 6 -49.88 9.94 14.48
N ILE A 7 -48.77 9.47 13.90
CA ILE A 7 -47.91 8.41 14.45
C ILE A 7 -46.48 8.97 14.51
N THR A 8 -45.90 9.09 15.70
CA THR A 8 -44.50 9.52 15.87
C THR A 8 -43.62 8.29 16.08
N ALA A 9 -43.00 7.81 15.00
CA ALA A 9 -42.06 6.71 15.06
C ALA A 9 -40.69 7.19 15.52
N THR A 10 -40.30 6.87 16.76
CA THR A 10 -38.95 7.15 17.27
C THR A 10 -38.01 6.00 16.91
N LEU A 11 -37.56 5.98 15.66
CA LEU A 11 -36.53 5.05 15.21
C LEU A 11 -35.15 5.55 15.68
N LEU A 12 -34.71 5.12 16.86
CA LEU A 12 -33.33 5.33 17.32
C LEU A 12 -32.40 4.45 16.48
N ALA A 13 -31.87 5.03 15.40
CA ALA A 13 -30.90 4.37 14.54
C ALA A 13 -29.57 4.15 15.28
N LEU A 14 -29.11 2.90 15.30
CA LEU A 14 -27.77 2.53 15.74
C LEU A 14 -26.74 3.38 14.99
N SER A 15 -26.07 4.25 15.73
CA SER A 15 -25.04 5.16 15.23
C SER A 15 -23.66 4.78 15.77
N ASP A 16 -23.47 3.48 16.03
CA ASP A 16 -22.19 2.91 16.46
C ASP A 16 -21.24 2.82 15.27
N LEU A 17 -20.64 3.97 14.99
CA LEU A 17 -19.24 4.18 14.63
C LEU A 17 -18.48 3.00 14.01
N VAL A 18 -19.00 2.44 12.92
CA VAL A 18 -18.13 1.83 11.91
C VAL A 18 -17.33 2.97 11.31
N ALA A 19 -16.14 3.20 11.87
CA ALA A 19 -15.10 3.97 11.19
C ALA A 19 -14.90 3.28 9.84
N ALA A 20 -15.43 3.91 8.80
CA ALA A 20 -15.51 3.35 7.46
C ALA A 20 -14.12 3.27 6.86
N HIS A 21 -13.39 2.22 7.24
CA HIS A 21 -12.21 1.78 6.53
C HIS A 21 -12.71 1.47 5.11
N PRO A 22 -12.28 2.22 4.09
CA PRO A 22 -12.69 1.96 2.72
C PRO A 22 -12.42 0.50 2.39
N SER A 23 -13.36 -0.12 1.68
CA SER A 23 -13.34 -1.56 1.51
C SER A 23 -12.12 -1.96 0.67
N ALA A 24 -11.66 -3.19 0.83
CA ALA A 24 -10.57 -3.76 0.03
C ALA A 24 -10.79 -3.59 -1.50
N VAL A 25 -12.06 -3.46 -1.93
CA VAL A 25 -12.48 -3.25 -3.32
C VAL A 25 -12.20 -1.82 -3.80
N ASP A 26 -12.41 -0.82 -2.94
CA ASP A 26 -12.20 0.60 -3.28
C ASP A 26 -10.71 0.87 -3.55
N PHE A 27 -9.82 0.27 -2.74
CA PHE A 27 -8.38 0.37 -2.93
C PHE A 27 -7.86 -0.39 -4.17
N ALA A 28 -8.50 -1.50 -4.56
CA ALA A 28 -8.13 -2.26 -5.76
C ALA A 28 -8.45 -1.49 -7.07
N LEU A 29 -9.31 -0.48 -7.03
CA LEU A 29 -9.59 0.44 -8.16
C LEU A 29 -8.54 1.54 -8.33
N ASP A 30 -7.61 1.69 -7.38
CA ASP A 30 -6.57 2.72 -7.38
C ASP A 30 -5.19 2.24 -7.86
N LEU A 31 -5.09 1.00 -8.33
CA LEU A 31 -3.82 0.38 -8.74
C LEU A 31 -3.06 1.14 -9.84
N PRO A 32 -1.72 1.00 -9.90
CA PRO A 32 -0.90 1.79 -10.82
C PRO A 32 -1.17 1.39 -12.27
N ALA A 33 -1.42 2.38 -13.12
CA ALA A 33 -1.50 2.18 -14.57
C ALA A 33 -0.09 1.83 -15.11
N GLY A 34 0.12 0.57 -15.48
CA GLY A 34 1.39 0.13 -16.07
C GLY A 34 1.68 -1.38 -16.09
N GLY A 35 0.82 -2.23 -15.51
CA GLY A 35 1.07 -3.68 -15.44
C GLY A 35 1.73 -4.15 -14.14
N ALA A 36 1.63 -3.35 -13.08
CA ALA A 36 1.86 -3.84 -11.72
C ALA A 36 0.79 -4.91 -11.39
N LEU A 37 1.20 -6.01 -10.76
CA LEU A 37 0.29 -7.07 -10.36
C LEU A 37 0.03 -6.98 -8.86
N VAL A 38 -1.24 -6.95 -8.43
CA VAL A 38 -1.54 -7.22 -7.01
C VAL A 38 -1.28 -8.69 -6.78
N MET A 39 -0.29 -8.97 -5.94
CA MET A 39 0.13 -10.30 -5.60
C MET A 39 -0.59 -10.79 -4.35
N ASP A 40 -0.92 -9.88 -3.43
CA ASP A 40 -1.53 -10.22 -2.15
C ASP A 40 -2.28 -9.04 -1.53
N LEU A 41 -3.26 -9.32 -0.67
CA LEU A 41 -4.08 -8.35 0.05
C LEU A 41 -4.41 -8.91 1.44
N VAL A 42 -3.74 -8.39 2.47
CA VAL A 42 -3.75 -8.96 3.84
C VAL A 42 -3.98 -7.89 4.89
N GLN A 43 -4.58 -8.28 6.01
CA GLN A 43 -4.62 -7.44 7.20
C GLN A 43 -3.31 -7.62 7.97
N GLY A 44 -2.54 -6.54 8.11
CA GLY A 44 -1.26 -6.53 8.82
C GLY A 44 -1.45 -6.75 10.32
N ASN A 45 -0.67 -7.67 10.89
CA ASN A 45 -0.75 -8.07 12.30
C ASN A 45 0.44 -7.57 13.14
N GLY A 46 1.29 -6.69 12.60
CA GLY A 46 2.47 -6.19 13.30
C GLY A 46 3.73 -7.04 13.15
N THR A 47 3.67 -8.15 12.40
CA THR A 47 4.86 -8.95 12.06
C THR A 47 5.24 -8.70 10.60
N PHE A 48 6.52 -8.37 10.35
CA PHE A 48 7.07 -8.28 9.00
C PHE A 48 8.20 -9.31 8.78
N PRO A 49 8.17 -10.11 7.69
CA PRO A 49 7.03 -10.25 6.77
C PRO A 49 5.84 -10.74 7.59
N PHE A 50 4.61 -10.49 7.11
CA PHE A 50 3.43 -11.08 7.72
C PHE A 50 3.72 -12.58 7.84
N ALA A 51 3.68 -13.13 9.06
CA ALA A 51 4.22 -14.48 9.29
C ALA A 51 3.49 -15.58 8.47
N ASN A 52 2.35 -15.22 7.85
CA ASN A 52 1.58 -16.02 6.91
C ASN A 52 1.89 -15.80 5.42
N THR A 53 2.62 -14.76 4.98
CA THR A 53 2.86 -14.48 3.54
C THR A 53 4.10 -15.14 2.94
N SER A 54 4.72 -16.07 3.68
CA SER A 54 5.38 -17.22 3.02
C SER A 54 4.37 -18.19 2.39
N MET A 55 3.06 -18.04 2.68
CA MET A 55 1.95 -18.72 2.02
C MET A 55 1.15 -17.72 1.17
N GLY A 56 0.98 -18.01 -0.13
CA GLY A 56 0.14 -17.20 -1.02
C GLY A 56 0.37 -17.57 -2.48
N LEU A 57 1.60 -17.39 -2.95
CA LEU A 57 2.07 -17.91 -4.24
C LEU A 57 2.33 -19.43 -4.23
N SER A 58 1.58 -20.19 -3.42
CA SER A 58 1.75 -21.63 -3.23
C SER A 58 1.45 -22.47 -4.47
N ASN A 59 0.84 -21.90 -5.52
CA ASN A 59 0.60 -22.55 -6.82
C ASN A 59 0.87 -21.65 -8.04
N HIS A 60 1.35 -20.42 -7.84
CA HIS A 60 1.73 -19.52 -8.92
C HIS A 60 3.18 -19.11 -8.70
N ALA A 61 4.08 -19.73 -9.44
CA ALA A 61 5.50 -19.40 -9.37
C ALA A 61 5.68 -17.89 -9.62
N LYS A 62 6.26 -17.19 -8.64
CA LYS A 62 6.65 -15.78 -8.76
C LYS A 62 7.44 -15.62 -10.07
N PRO A 63 7.00 -14.77 -11.02
CA PRO A 63 7.73 -14.57 -12.26
C PRO A 63 9.18 -14.16 -11.95
N PRO A 64 10.19 -14.70 -12.65
CA PRO A 64 11.60 -14.50 -12.29
C PRO A 64 12.12 -13.06 -12.42
N PHE A 65 11.28 -12.14 -12.90
CA PHE A 65 11.56 -10.71 -13.11
C PHE A 65 10.62 -9.80 -12.29
N LEU A 66 9.95 -10.35 -11.27
CA LEU A 66 9.05 -9.64 -10.39
C LEU A 66 9.75 -9.36 -9.05
N TYR A 67 9.84 -8.10 -8.66
CA TYR A 67 10.10 -7.72 -7.26
C TYR A 67 8.78 -7.45 -6.56
N THR A 68 8.64 -7.93 -5.34
CA THR A 68 7.44 -7.65 -4.54
C THR A 68 7.79 -6.57 -3.53
N ALA A 69 6.87 -5.64 -3.29
CA ALA A 69 6.93 -4.75 -2.15
C ALA A 69 5.55 -4.65 -1.50
N TYR A 70 5.56 -4.50 -0.18
CA TYR A 70 4.39 -4.47 0.67
C TYR A 70 4.22 -3.05 1.22
N PHE A 71 2.98 -2.58 1.21
CA PHE A 71 2.58 -1.27 1.75
C PHE A 71 1.44 -1.50 2.73
N CYS A 72 1.45 -0.79 3.85
CA CYS A 72 0.40 -0.87 4.87
C CYS A 72 -0.11 0.51 5.23
N THR A 73 -1.41 0.60 5.54
CA THR A 73 -2.03 1.86 5.99
C THR A 73 -1.54 2.30 7.37
N ASP A 74 -1.14 1.36 8.23
CA ASP A 74 -0.84 1.65 9.63
C ASP A 74 0.62 1.31 9.96
N GLU A 75 1.17 1.95 11.00
CA GLU A 75 2.56 1.79 11.40
C GLU A 75 2.87 0.35 11.84
N ASN A 76 4.16 0.00 11.85
CA ASN A 76 4.66 -1.33 12.23
C ASN A 76 4.10 -2.47 11.37
N TRP A 77 3.75 -2.21 10.11
CA TRP A 77 3.14 -3.20 9.21
C TRP A 77 1.82 -3.78 9.77
N THR A 78 0.98 -2.89 10.31
CA THR A 78 -0.38 -3.19 10.79
C THR A 78 -1.43 -2.64 9.81
N GLY A 79 -2.72 -2.77 10.14
CA GLY A 79 -3.79 -2.18 9.35
C GLY A 79 -4.07 -2.96 8.06
N PHE A 80 -4.38 -2.24 6.97
CA PHE A 80 -4.63 -2.83 5.66
C PHE A 80 -3.37 -2.83 4.80
N CYS A 81 -2.93 -4.00 4.35
CA CYS A 81 -1.68 -4.17 3.62
C CYS A 81 -1.86 -4.81 2.24
N ILE A 82 -1.11 -4.33 1.25
CA ILE A 82 -1.09 -4.86 -0.11
C ILE A 82 0.32 -5.28 -0.51
N GLY A 83 0.45 -6.46 -1.10
CA GLY A 83 1.67 -6.90 -1.79
C GLY A 83 1.55 -6.63 -3.28
N ILE A 84 2.40 -5.77 -3.83
CA ILE A 84 2.41 -5.44 -5.27
C ILE A 84 3.70 -5.96 -5.90
N GLY A 85 3.53 -6.58 -7.06
CA GLY A 85 4.58 -7.08 -7.93
C GLY A 85 4.94 -6.09 -9.01
N PHE A 86 6.24 -5.80 -9.12
CA PHE A 86 6.83 -4.82 -10.02
C PHE A 86 7.90 -5.49 -10.91
N PRO A 87 7.83 -5.34 -12.24
CA PRO A 87 8.95 -5.61 -13.14
C PRO A 87 10.27 -4.97 -12.68
N THR A 88 11.34 -5.77 -12.77
CA THR A 88 12.73 -5.39 -12.48
C THR A 88 13.17 -4.09 -13.16
N ASP A 89 13.82 -3.22 -12.39
CA ASP A 89 14.47 -1.96 -12.81
C ASP A 89 13.55 -0.91 -13.47
N ALA A 90 12.27 -1.19 -13.62
CA ALA A 90 11.28 -0.25 -14.13
C ALA A 90 10.88 0.77 -13.04
N CYS A 91 10.63 2.02 -13.46
CA CYS A 91 10.01 3.03 -12.62
C CYS A 91 8.48 2.91 -12.66
N TRP A 92 7.87 2.94 -11.49
CA TRP A 92 6.43 2.81 -11.27
C TRP A 92 5.86 4.11 -10.73
N ASN A 93 5.10 4.82 -11.55
CA ASN A 93 4.22 5.87 -11.04
C ASN A 93 3.09 5.19 -10.26
N LEU A 94 3.00 5.50 -8.98
CA LEU A 94 1.82 5.19 -8.19
C LEU A 94 0.71 6.17 -8.60
N LYS A 95 -0.54 5.89 -8.21
CA LYS A 95 -1.66 6.79 -8.47
C LYS A 95 -1.82 7.70 -7.24
N PRO A 96 -1.19 8.88 -7.16
CA PRO A 96 -1.21 9.70 -5.95
C PRO A 96 -2.61 10.18 -5.60
N ASP A 97 -3.52 10.24 -6.58
CA ASP A 97 -4.92 10.60 -6.37
C ASP A 97 -5.75 9.49 -5.72
N GLY A 98 -5.22 8.26 -5.67
CA GLY A 98 -5.88 7.12 -5.07
C GLY A 98 -5.83 7.16 -3.54
N GLY A 99 -6.94 6.75 -2.91
CA GLY A 99 -7.10 6.78 -1.46
C GLY A 99 -6.09 5.88 -0.73
N PHE A 100 -5.66 4.78 -1.37
CA PHE A 100 -4.68 3.87 -0.78
C PHE A 100 -3.32 4.54 -0.56
N TYR A 101 -2.78 5.20 -1.59
CA TYR A 101 -1.43 5.76 -1.55
C TYR A 101 -1.29 6.95 -0.58
N LYS A 102 -2.41 7.64 -0.30
CA LYS A 102 -2.52 8.70 0.73
C LYS A 102 -2.85 8.17 2.14
N ALA A 103 -2.64 6.87 2.37
CA ALA A 103 -2.78 6.27 3.68
C ALA A 103 -1.55 5.44 4.06
N ILE A 104 -0.53 5.30 3.21
CA ILE A 104 0.58 4.38 3.47
C ILE A 104 1.56 4.99 4.48
N THR A 105 1.55 4.43 5.69
CA THR A 105 2.45 4.82 6.79
C THR A 105 3.61 3.84 6.97
N SER A 106 3.52 2.57 6.54
CA SER A 106 4.64 1.62 6.62
C SER A 106 4.85 0.80 5.34
N PHE A 107 6.10 0.39 5.12
CA PHE A 107 6.58 -0.13 3.84
C PHE A 107 7.65 -1.20 4.01
N GLY A 108 7.64 -2.23 3.16
CA GLY A 108 8.65 -3.28 3.16
C GLY A 108 8.88 -3.90 1.77
N PRO A 109 10.07 -3.82 1.17
CA PRO A 109 10.39 -4.64 0.00
C PRO A 109 10.49 -6.11 0.40
N ASP A 110 10.37 -7.03 -0.55
CA ASP A 110 10.58 -8.48 -0.37
C ASP A 110 12.07 -8.84 -0.17
N GLN A 111 12.36 -10.08 0.25
CA GLN A 111 13.73 -10.55 0.41
C GLN A 111 14.51 -10.42 -0.90
N ASN A 112 15.80 -10.08 -0.77
CA ASN A 112 16.70 -9.79 -1.89
C ASN A 112 16.25 -8.64 -2.83
N THR A 113 15.28 -7.84 -2.42
CA THR A 113 14.83 -6.64 -3.13
C THR A 113 15.35 -5.37 -2.44
N PHE A 114 15.74 -4.38 -3.23
CA PHE A 114 15.96 -3.00 -2.80
C PHE A 114 14.97 -2.11 -3.54
N CYS A 115 14.24 -1.25 -2.84
CA CYS A 115 13.31 -0.31 -3.46
C CYS A 115 13.62 1.13 -3.06
N LEU A 116 13.54 2.02 -4.04
CA LEU A 116 13.61 3.48 -3.89
C LEU A 116 12.19 4.04 -3.96
N LEU A 117 11.78 4.83 -2.97
CA LEU A 117 10.55 5.64 -3.00
C LEU A 117 10.89 7.08 -3.39
N TYR A 118 10.04 7.70 -4.21
CA TYR A 118 10.24 9.06 -4.75
C TYR A 118 9.01 9.93 -4.47
N THR A 119 9.24 11.17 -4.04
CA THR A 119 8.20 12.22 -3.97
C THR A 119 7.89 12.85 -5.34
N THR A 120 8.53 12.36 -6.41
CA THR A 120 8.38 12.81 -7.81
C THR A 120 7.93 11.69 -8.71
N LEU A 121 7.18 12.04 -9.77
CA LEU A 121 6.80 11.09 -10.81
C LEU A 121 8.01 10.67 -11.64
N ARG A 122 7.92 9.50 -12.28
CA ARG A 122 8.90 8.92 -13.20
C ARG A 122 10.29 8.71 -12.60
N CYS A 123 10.36 8.60 -11.26
CA CYS A 123 11.61 8.34 -10.52
C CYS A 123 12.70 9.38 -10.83
N GLN A 124 12.27 10.61 -11.13
CA GLN A 124 13.16 11.70 -11.47
C GLN A 124 13.75 12.30 -10.21
N MET A 125 15.08 12.24 -10.07
CA MET A 125 15.79 13.09 -9.13
C MET A 125 15.95 14.47 -9.78
N GLY A 126 15.09 15.41 -9.43
CA GLY A 126 15.19 16.79 -9.88
C GLY A 126 16.14 17.62 -9.02
N ILE A 127 16.35 18.87 -9.46
CA ILE A 127 17.13 19.86 -8.71
C ILE A 127 16.15 20.60 -7.80
N GLY A 128 15.86 20.05 -6.61
CA GLY A 128 14.82 20.57 -5.72
C GLY A 128 14.68 19.80 -4.40
N ALA A 129 13.53 19.98 -3.74
CA ALA A 129 13.18 19.29 -2.48
C ALA A 129 12.74 17.82 -2.68
N ASP A 130 13.26 17.17 -3.72
CA ASP A 130 12.89 15.82 -4.11
C ASP A 130 13.54 14.84 -3.15
N THR A 131 12.73 14.15 -2.35
CA THR A 131 13.25 13.20 -1.38
C THR A 131 13.20 11.80 -1.98
N VAL A 132 14.33 11.09 -1.93
CA VAL A 132 14.43 9.68 -2.28
C VAL A 132 14.83 8.90 -1.04
N ALA A 133 14.05 7.87 -0.70
CA ALA A 133 14.38 6.95 0.38
C ALA A 133 14.57 5.54 -0.16
N GLY A 134 15.74 4.95 0.14
CA GLY A 134 16.08 3.58 -0.22
C GLY A 134 15.84 2.64 0.94
N TYR A 135 15.06 1.60 0.70
CA TYR A 135 14.72 0.58 1.68
C TYR A 135 15.21 -0.81 1.22
N LEU A 136 15.89 -1.49 2.13
CA LEU A 136 16.16 -2.93 2.07
C LEU A 136 15.19 -3.63 3.02
N TRP A 137 14.97 -4.93 2.80
CA TRP A 137 14.28 -5.81 3.75
C TRP A 137 14.78 -5.60 5.20
N PRO A 138 13.89 -5.46 6.22
CA PRO A 138 12.42 -5.57 6.16
C PRO A 138 11.68 -4.28 5.71
N GLY A 139 12.41 -3.20 5.42
CA GLY A 139 11.86 -1.88 5.13
C GLY A 139 11.78 -1.01 6.38
N THR A 140 10.68 -0.29 6.55
CA THR A 140 10.46 0.61 7.69
C THR A 140 9.07 0.43 8.30
N PRO A 141 8.96 0.37 9.64
CA PRO A 141 7.68 0.40 10.34
C PRO A 141 6.99 1.76 10.25
N ASN A 142 7.69 2.82 9.82
CA ASN A 142 7.14 4.16 9.61
C ASN A 142 7.91 4.87 8.49
N VAL A 143 7.25 5.32 7.43
CA VAL A 143 7.89 6.03 6.30
C VAL A 143 8.28 7.47 6.65
N GLY A 144 7.72 8.02 7.73
CA GLY A 144 7.99 9.36 8.26
C GLY A 144 7.31 10.48 7.47
N GLU A 145 7.17 11.65 8.09
CA GLU A 145 6.44 12.83 7.55
C GLU A 145 6.91 13.29 6.16
N ALA A 146 8.15 12.98 5.78
CA ALA A 146 8.69 13.32 4.46
C ALA A 146 8.04 12.50 3.32
N PHE A 147 7.66 11.26 3.60
CA PHE A 147 7.10 10.32 2.62
C PHE A 147 5.64 9.97 2.88
N ASN A 148 5.14 10.09 4.12
CA ASN A 148 3.73 9.82 4.44
C ASN A 148 2.81 10.61 3.52
N ASP A 149 1.96 9.89 2.78
CA ASP A 149 1.00 10.42 1.80
C ASP A 149 1.62 11.24 0.64
N ARG A 150 2.94 11.13 0.44
CA ARG A 150 3.74 12.00 -0.46
C ARG A 150 4.57 11.26 -1.51
N PHE A 151 4.81 9.96 -1.37
CA PHE A 151 5.52 9.22 -2.41
C PHE A 151 4.58 8.90 -3.58
N VAL A 152 5.02 9.24 -4.79
CA VAL A 152 4.20 9.14 -6.01
C VAL A 152 4.84 8.26 -7.08
N ALA A 153 6.09 7.85 -6.89
CA ALA A 153 6.71 6.80 -7.69
C ALA A 153 7.65 5.92 -6.86
N MET A 154 7.98 4.76 -7.42
CA MET A 154 9.00 3.86 -6.86
C MET A 154 9.78 3.13 -7.95
N GLN A 155 10.95 2.61 -7.60
CA GLN A 155 11.73 1.69 -8.43
C GLN A 155 12.28 0.58 -7.56
N CYS A 156 12.10 -0.68 -7.97
CA CYS A 156 12.64 -1.84 -7.26
C CYS A 156 13.65 -2.60 -8.14
N MET A 157 14.74 -3.03 -7.51
CA MET A 157 15.88 -3.69 -8.14
C MET A 157 16.40 -4.82 -7.24
N ALA A 158 17.22 -5.71 -7.80
CA ALA A 158 17.90 -6.72 -7.01
C ALA A 158 18.79 -6.04 -5.94
N LYS A 159 18.74 -6.54 -4.71
CA LYS A 159 19.75 -6.20 -3.70
C LYS A 159 21.11 -6.63 -4.24
N LYS A 160 21.97 -5.66 -4.55
CA LYS A 160 23.36 -5.92 -4.94
C LYS A 160 24.02 -6.68 -3.79
N GLN A 161 24.40 -7.94 -4.01
CA GLN A 161 25.21 -8.67 -3.04
C GLN A 161 26.60 -8.04 -3.03
N THR A 162 26.94 -7.37 -1.93
CA THR A 162 28.31 -6.97 -1.63
C THR A 162 29.07 -8.23 -1.24
N SER A 163 29.88 -8.72 -2.18
CA SER A 163 30.87 -9.80 -2.00
C SER A 163 31.99 -9.38 -1.06
#